data_AF-A0A852KYR6-F1
#
_entry.id   AF-A0A852KYR6-F1
#
_cell.length_a   1.000
_cell.length_b   1.000
_cell.length_c   1.000
_cell.angle_alpha   90.00
_cell.angle_beta   90.00
_cell.angle_gamma   90.00
#
_symmetry.space_group_name_H-M   'P 1'
#
loop_
_entity.id
_entity.type
_entity.pdbx_description
1 polymer ?
#
loop_
_entity_poly.entity_id
_entity_poly.type
_entity_poly.pdbx_seq_one_letter_code
_entity_poly.pdbx_strand_id
1 'polypeptide(L)'
;SVRRCKPLRHAYEKEIVLYAHYRRLPYFSTECRHAPHAYRGHARSLLKELEASRSCSVAALGHSGRRLPVSAGVAAAALGSC
;
A
#
# COMPACT_ATOMS: atom_id res chain seq x y z
N SER A 1 -13.60 -4.59 20.17
CA SER A 1 -12.61 -4.40 19.08
C SER A 1 -13.36 -4.02 17.82
N VAL A 2 -13.01 -2.89 17.18
CA VAL A 2 -13.67 -2.41 15.96
C VAL A 2 -13.03 -3.08 14.73
N ARG A 3 -13.84 -3.64 13.82
CA ARG A 3 -13.34 -4.21 12.56
C ARG A 3 -12.73 -3.12 11.69
N ARG A 4 -11.49 -3.31 11.25
CA ARG A 4 -10.78 -2.38 10.36
C ARG A 4 -10.91 -2.86 8.91
N CYS A 5 -11.42 -2.02 8.02
CA CYS A 5 -11.40 -2.25 6.58
C CYS A 5 -10.32 -1.39 5.90
N LYS A 6 -9.86 -1.83 4.72
CA LYS A 6 -8.94 -1.08 3.86
C LYS A 6 -9.58 -0.93 2.47
N PRO A 7 -10.52 0.01 2.26
CA PRO A 7 -11.31 0.10 1.04
C PRO A 7 -10.45 0.37 -0.22
N LEU A 8 -9.37 1.13 -0.08
CA LEU A 8 -8.47 1.47 -1.18
C LEU A 8 -7.27 0.51 -1.33
N ARG A 9 -7.34 -0.70 -0.75
CA ARG A 9 -6.22 -1.66 -0.75
C ARG A 9 -5.75 -2.03 -2.16
N HIS A 10 -6.66 -2.07 -3.11
CA HIS A 10 -6.41 -2.51 -4.49
C HIS A 10 -6.23 -1.36 -5.48
N ALA A 11 -6.30 -0.12 -5.01
CA ALA A 11 -6.05 1.07 -5.83
C ALA A 11 -4.60 1.54 -5.64
N TYR A 12 -3.97 1.97 -6.72
CA TYR A 12 -2.63 2.54 -6.67
C TYR A 12 -2.66 3.98 -6.15
N GLU A 13 -1.57 4.42 -5.51
CA GLU A 13 -1.43 5.80 -5.01
C GLU A 13 -1.66 6.83 -6.12
N LYS A 14 -1.10 6.58 -7.32
CA LYS A 14 -1.29 7.44 -8.50
C LYS A 14 -2.76 7.57 -8.92
N GLU A 15 -3.56 6.52 -8.79
CA GLU A 15 -4.98 6.52 -9.18
C GLU A 15 -5.81 7.31 -8.15
N ILE A 16 -5.50 7.13 -6.86
CA ILE A 16 -6.16 7.85 -5.77
C ILE A 16 -5.89 9.36 -5.90
N VAL A 17 -4.63 9.75 -6.14
CA VAL A 17 -4.23 11.15 -6.34
C VAL A 17 -4.88 11.73 -7.60
N LEU A 18 -4.88 10.99 -8.72
CA LEU A 18 -5.54 11.40 -9.95
C LEU A 18 -7.04 11.62 -9.76
N TYR A 19 -7.71 10.72 -9.03
CA TYR A 19 -9.13 10.84 -8.71
C TYR A 19 -9.42 12.08 -7.85
N ALA A 20 -8.62 12.32 -6.81
CA ALA A 20 -8.75 13.50 -5.96
C ALA A 20 -8.58 14.80 -6.75
N HIS A 21 -7.60 14.85 -7.65
CA HIS A 21 -7.38 15.99 -8.55
C HIS A 21 -8.55 16.20 -9.52
N TYR A 22 -9.02 15.13 -10.18
CA TYR A 22 -10.15 15.18 -11.11
C TYR A 22 -11.44 15.68 -10.44
N ARG A 23 -11.70 15.23 -9.21
CA ARG A 23 -12.86 15.63 -8.39
C ARG A 23 -12.66 16.93 -7.62
N ARG A 24 -11.49 17.58 -7.73
CA ARG A 24 -11.12 18.79 -6.98
C ARG A 24 -11.35 18.64 -5.47
N LEU A 25 -11.00 17.49 -4.91
CA LEU A 25 -11.11 17.25 -3.47
C LEU A 25 -9.98 18.02 -2.75
N PRO A 26 -10.23 18.61 -1.57
CA PRO A 26 -9.16 19.16 -0.76
C PRO A 26 -8.26 18.04 -0.25
N TYR A 27 -6.97 18.08 -0.61
CA TYR A 27 -5.94 17.18 -0.08
C TYR A 27 -4.62 17.93 0.10
N PHE A 28 -3.72 17.37 0.91
CA PHE A 28 -2.42 17.96 1.23
C PHE A 28 -1.30 17.03 0.72
N SER A 29 -0.35 17.59 -0.03
CA SER A 29 0.78 16.85 -0.63
C SER A 29 2.12 17.09 0.08
N THR A 30 2.11 17.86 1.17
CA THR A 30 3.32 18.25 1.88
C THR A 30 3.76 17.11 2.79
N GLU A 31 4.95 16.58 2.55
CA GLU A 31 5.52 15.50 3.35
C GLU A 31 6.01 15.99 4.72
N CYS A 32 6.08 15.07 5.69
CA CYS A 32 6.64 15.36 7.00
C CYS A 32 8.16 15.61 6.91
N ARG A 33 8.69 16.55 7.71
CA ARG A 33 10.13 16.85 7.81
C ARG A 33 11.01 15.62 8.05
N HIS A 34 10.50 14.63 8.77
CA HIS A 34 11.24 13.41 9.10
C HIS A 34 11.03 12.27 8.08
N ALA A 35 10.16 12.45 7.08
CA ALA A 35 9.88 11.44 6.06
C ALA A 35 11.14 10.95 5.31
N PRO A 36 12.13 11.81 4.97
CA PRO A 36 13.34 11.36 4.28
C PRO A 36 14.20 10.37 5.08
N HIS A 37 14.11 10.40 6.41
CA HIS A 37 14.89 9.50 7.28
C HIS A 37 14.21 8.14 7.51
N ALA A 38 13.00 7.93 6.97
CA ALA A 38 12.26 6.70 7.19
C ALA A 38 12.70 5.59 6.22
N TYR A 39 13.02 4.40 6.76
CA TYR A 39 13.41 3.23 5.96
C TYR A 39 12.36 2.83 4.90
N ARG A 40 11.07 3.15 5.14
CA ARG A 40 9.98 2.90 4.18
C ARG A 40 10.22 3.55 2.81
N GLY A 41 11.03 4.61 2.73
CA GLY A 41 11.44 5.22 1.47
C GLY A 41 12.20 4.23 0.57
N HIS A 42 13.16 3.48 1.13
CA HIS A 42 13.92 2.47 0.38
C HIS A 42 13.03 1.36 -0.15
N ALA A 43 12.11 0.84 0.67
CA ALA A 43 11.15 -0.18 0.24
C ALA A 43 10.24 0.33 -0.88
N ARG A 44 9.82 1.60 -0.83
CA ARG A 44 9.03 2.22 -1.90
C ARG A 44 9.83 2.37 -3.19
N SER A 45 11.11 2.73 -3.14
CA SER A 45 11.98 2.79 -4.32
C SER A 45 12.14 1.42 -4.99
N LEU A 46 12.40 0.37 -4.20
CA LEU A 46 12.45 -1.00 -4.71
C LEU A 46 11.13 -1.42 -5.40
N LEU A 47 9.98 -1.11 -4.79
CA LEU A 47 8.69 -1.41 -5.42
C LEU A 47 8.50 -0.68 -6.74
N LYS A 48 8.95 0.58 -6.86
CA LYS A 48 8.90 1.34 -8.11
C LYS A 48 9.81 0.74 -9.19
N GLU A 49 11.01 0.28 -8.83
CA GLU A 49 11.91 -0.43 -9.75
C GLU A 49 11.29 -1.74 -10.25
N LEU A 50 10.61 -2.49 -9.37
CA LEU A 50 9.87 -3.69 -9.75
C LEU A 50 8.65 -3.40 -10.63
N GLU A 51 7.98 -2.26 -10.45
CA GLU A 51 6.90 -1.83 -11.34
C GLU A 51 7.41 -1.43 -12.72
N ALA A 52 8.61 -0.87 -12.81
CA ALA A 52 9.24 -0.52 -14.08
C ALA A 52 9.57 -1.76 -14.93
N SER A 53 9.98 -2.86 -14.30
CA SER A 53 10.22 -4.14 -14.99
C SER A 53 8.92 -4.89 -15.29
N ARG A 54 7.96 -4.88 -14.35
CA ARG A 54 6.66 -5.52 -14.49
C ARG A 54 5.58 -4.69 -13.79
N SER A 55 4.70 -4.08 -14.57
CA SER A 55 3.65 -3.17 -14.09
C SER A 55 2.76 -3.74 -12.99
N CYS A 56 2.48 -5.05 -13.00
CA CYS A 56 1.63 -5.70 -11.99
C CYS A 56 2.38 -6.18 -10.73
N SER A 57 3.67 -5.86 -10.56
CA SER A 57 4.50 -6.37 -9.45
C SER A 57 3.90 -6.09 -8.07
N VAL A 58 3.45 -4.87 -7.79
CA VAL A 58 2.86 -4.50 -6.48
C VAL A 58 1.58 -5.28 -6.19
N ALA A 59 0.69 -5.42 -7.17
CA ALA A 59 -0.55 -6.19 -7.02
C ALA A 59 -0.26 -7.69 -6.80
N ALA A 60 0.70 -8.24 -7.56
CA ALA A 60 1.13 -9.63 -7.44
C ALA A 60 1.75 -9.93 -6.06
N LEU A 61 2.64 -9.06 -5.58
CA LEU A 61 3.23 -9.15 -4.24
C LEU A 61 2.18 -9.03 -3.14
N GLY A 62 1.22 -8.11 -3.29
CA GLY A 62 0.12 -7.97 -2.35
C GLY A 62 -0.77 -9.21 -2.31
N HIS A 63 -0.98 -9.87 -3.46
CA HIS A 63 -1.75 -11.12 -3.55
C HIS A 63 -0.99 -12.30 -2.92
N SER A 64 0.28 -12.49 -3.30
CA SER A 64 1.11 -13.57 -2.78
C SER A 64 1.33 -13.41 -1.28
N GLY A 65 1.59 -12.20 -0.80
CA GLY A 65 1.80 -11.89 0.61
C GLY A 65 0.62 -12.26 1.51
N ARG A 66 -0.61 -12.24 1.00
CA ARG A 66 -1.81 -12.69 1.75
C ARG A 66 -1.96 -14.21 1.79
N ARG A 67 -1.34 -14.92 0.85
CA ARG A 67 -1.35 -16.39 0.75
C ARG A 67 -0.13 -17.03 1.40
N LEU A 68 0.83 -16.23 1.87
CA LEU A 68 2.00 -16.75 2.56
C LEU A 68 1.57 -17.43 3.87
N PRO A 69 1.99 -18.68 4.11
CA PRO A 69 1.75 -19.33 5.39
C PRO A 69 2.60 -18.63 6.46
N VAL A 70 1.94 -17.94 7.39
CA VAL A 70 2.60 -17.34 8.55
C VAL A 70 2.55 -18.35 9.70
N SER A 71 3.69 -18.60 10.34
CA SER A 71 3.82 -19.53 11.48
C SER A 71 2.84 -19.17 12.60
N ALA A 72 2.23 -20.19 13.22
CA ALA A 72 1.19 -20.09 14.24
C ALA A 72 1.55 -19.23 15.47
N GLY A 73 2.84 -18.97 15.71
CA GLY A 73 3.31 -18.09 16.79
C GLY A 73 3.16 -16.59 16.50
N VAL A 74 2.93 -16.19 15.24
CA VAL A 74 2.64 -14.80 14.87
C VAL A 74 1.17 -14.76 14.50
N ALA A 75 0.32 -14.32 15.44
CA ALA A 75 -1.11 -14.20 15.21
C ALA A 75 -1.38 -13.36 13.95
N ALA A 76 -1.64 -14.04 12.83
CA ALA A 76 -2.18 -13.43 11.64
C ALA A 76 -3.60 -13.01 12.03
N ALA A 77 -3.75 -11.80 12.57
CA ALA A 77 -5.06 -11.22 12.85
C ALA A 77 -5.90 -11.43 11.60
N ALA A 78 -6.94 -12.27 11.70
CA ALA A 78 -7.73 -12.74 10.58
C ALA A 78 -8.03 -11.53 9.69
N LEU A 79 -7.41 -11.51 8.50
CA LEU A 79 -7.54 -10.39 7.58
C LEU A 79 -9.00 -10.38 7.15
N GLY A 80 -9.79 -9.50 7.77
CA GLY A 80 -11.22 -9.43 7.53
C GLY A 80 -11.49 -9.33 6.03
N SER A 81 -12.35 -10.23 5.54
CA SER A 81 -12.98 -10.12 4.23
C SER A 81 -13.90 -8.89 4.28
N CYS A 82 -13.43 -7.79 3.71
CA CYS A 82 -14.31 -6.81 3.09
C CYS A 82 -14.14 -6.98 1.59
#